data_AF-A0A967Y8W6-F1
#
_entry.id   AF-A0A967Y8W6-F1
#
_cell.length_a   1.000
_cell.length_b   1.000
_cell.length_c   1.000
_cell.angle_alpha   90.00
_cell.angle_beta   90.00
_cell.angle_gamma   90.00
#
_symmetry.space_group_name_H-M   'P 1'
#
loop_
_entity.id
_entity.type
_entity.pdbx_description
1 polymer ?
#
loop_
_entity_poly.entity_id
_entity_poly.type
_entity_poly.pdbx_seq_one_letter_code
_entity_poly.pdbx_strand_id
1 'polypeptide(L)' 'AGGVGTALLQLGKLAGLEMYGTASKHNHELVSALGATPIDYRTEDFVARIRSLTGDGVDVVFDPIGG' A
#
# COMPACT_ATOMS: atom_id res chain seq x y z
N ALA A 1 0.85 5.79 7.98
CA ALA A 1 2.05 5.17 7.40
C ALA A 1 3.21 5.42 8.35
N GLY A 2 4.07 4.43 8.59
CA GLY A 2 5.32 4.64 9.33
C GLY A 2 6.45 5.12 8.39
N GLY A 3 7.56 5.60 8.95
CA GLY A 3 8.66 6.19 8.16
C GLY A 3 9.22 5.28 7.07
N VAL A 4 9.35 3.97 7.32
CA VAL A 4 9.83 2.99 6.34
C VAL A 4 8.86 2.83 5.18
N GLY A 5 7.55 2.71 5.46
CA GLY A 5 6.52 2.60 4.44
C GLY A 5 6.47 3.85 3.55
N THR A 6 6.61 5.05 4.14
CA THR A 6 6.69 6.30 3.37
C THR A 6 7.89 6.32 2.43
N ALA A 7 9.07 5.93 2.91
CA ALA A 7 10.27 5.86 2.08
C ALA A 7 10.11 4.87 0.92
N LEU A 8 9.51 3.70 1.16
CA LEU A 8 9.22 2.72 0.11
C LEU A 8 8.29 3.30 -0.96
N LEU A 9 7.20 3.97 -0.56
CA LEU A 9 6.28 4.59 -1.51
C LEU A 9 6.95 5.67 -2.36
N GLN A 10 7.85 6.47 -1.77
CA GLN A 10 8.62 7.45 -2.53
C GLN A 10 9.52 6.78 -3.58
N LEU A 11 10.25 5.73 -3.20
CA LEU A 11 11.12 4.99 -4.11
C LEU A 11 10.33 4.28 -5.21
N GLY A 12 9.22 3.63 -4.86
CA GLY A 12 8.39 2.93 -5.83
C GLY A 12 7.72 3.88 -6.84
N LYS A 13 7.32 5.08 -6.40
CA LYS A 13 6.83 6.13 -7.30
C LYS A 13 7.89 6.56 -8.30
N LEU A 14 9.13 6.75 -7.86
CA LEU A 14 10.27 7.07 -8.74
C LEU A 14 10.58 5.93 -9.71
N ALA A 15 10.39 4.68 -9.29
CA ALA A 15 10.57 3.50 -10.13
C ALA A 15 9.37 3.21 -11.06
N GLY A 16 8.29 4.00 -11.00
CA GLY A 16 7.10 3.80 -11.84
C GLY A 16 6.30 2.55 -11.46
N LEU A 17 6.38 2.11 -10.19
CA LEU A 17 5.67 0.92 -9.72
C LEU A 17 4.19 1.21 -9.49
N GLU A 18 3.37 0.23 -9.80
CA GLU A 18 2.00 0.16 -9.30
C GLU A 18 2.03 -0.33 -7.85
N MET A 19 1.48 0.46 -6.93
CA MET A 19 1.62 0.22 -5.50
C MET A 19 0.30 0.28 -4.76
N TYR A 20 0.20 -0.56 -3.74
CA TYR A 20 -0.93 -0.67 -2.83
C TYR A 20 -0.43 -0.52 -1.40
N GLY A 21 -1.03 0.37 -0.62
CA GLY A 21 -0.60 0.67 0.74
C GLY A 21 -1.70 0.42 1.76
N THR A 22 -1.50 -0.55 2.66
CA THR A 22 -2.41 -0.76 3.79
C THR A 22 -2.17 0.32 4.85
N ALA A 23 -3.18 1.14 5.12
CA ALA A 23 -3.09 2.20 6.12
C ALA A 23 -4.47 2.54 6.68
N SER A 24 -4.54 2.95 7.94
CA SER A 24 -5.78 3.49 8.53
C SER A 24 -6.24 4.75 7.80
N LYS A 25 -7.56 4.99 7.75
CA LYS A 25 -8.19 6.09 7.00
C LYS A 25 -7.46 7.45 7.03
N HIS A 26 -7.01 7.91 8.20
CA HIS A 26 -6.34 9.21 8.35
C HIS A 26 -5.02 9.34 7.58
N ASN A 27 -4.44 8.23 7.09
CA ASN A 27 -3.21 8.23 6.29
C ASN A 27 -3.47 8.06 4.79
N HIS A 28 -4.72 7.92 4.35
CA HIS A 28 -5.04 7.61 2.95
C HIS A 28 -4.59 8.73 2.00
N GLU A 29 -4.77 10.00 2.39
CA GLU A 29 -4.31 11.13 1.58
C GLU A 29 -2.79 11.10 1.35
N LEU A 30 -2.02 10.76 2.39
CA LEU A 30 -0.57 10.61 2.29
C LEU A 30 -0.19 9.47 1.33
N VAL A 31 -0.83 8.30 1.44
CA VAL A 31 -0.56 7.15 0.57
C VAL A 31 -0.88 7.49 -0.90
N SER A 32 -2.02 8.12 -1.17
CA SER A 32 -2.40 8.58 -2.51
C SER A 32 -1.44 9.63 -3.08
N ALA A 33 -1.01 10.61 -2.27
CA ALA A 33 -0.05 11.63 -2.70
C ALA A 33 1.31 11.02 -3.10
N LEU A 34 1.68 9.92 -2.44
CA LEU A 34 2.88 9.14 -2.75
C LEU A 34 2.68 8.14 -3.90
N GLY A 35 1.55 8.17 -4.59
CA GLY A 35 1.32 7.40 -5.83
C GLY A 35 0.90 5.95 -5.60
N ALA A 36 0.45 5.59 -4.40
CA ALA A 36 -0.10 4.28 -4.12
C ALA A 36 -1.61 4.32 -3.88
N THR A 37 -2.29 3.21 -4.14
CA THR A 37 -3.70 3.02 -3.82
C THR A 37 -3.84 2.67 -2.34
N PRO A 38 -4.53 3.49 -1.51
CA PRO A 38 -4.71 3.19 -0.10
C PRO A 38 -5.78 2.11 0.11
N ILE A 39 -5.53 1.21 1.06
CA ILE A 39 -6.48 0.18 1.53
C ILE A 39 -6.60 0.31 3.05
N ASP A 40 -7.83 0.44 3.57
CA ASP A 40 -8.03 0.49 5.02
C ASP A 40 -8.11 -0.91 5.63
N TYR A 41 -6.98 -1.37 6.16
CA TYR A 41 -6.87 -2.68 6.82
C TYR A 41 -7.78 -2.83 8.05
N ARG A 42 -8.34 -1.74 8.60
CA ARG A 42 -9.22 -1.79 9.78
C ARG A 42 -10.67 -2.08 9.43
N THR A 43 -11.07 -1.81 8.19
CA THR A 43 -12.48 -1.91 7.77
C THR A 43 -12.68 -2.86 6.60
N GLU A 44 -11.60 -3.26 5.92
CA GLU A 44 -11.63 -4.10 4.73
C GLU A 44 -10.65 -5.27 4.87
N ASP A 45 -11.03 -6.43 4.31
CA ASP A 45 -10.07 -7.51 4.05
C ASP A 45 -9.14 -7.07 2.90
N PHE A 46 -7.92 -6.68 3.25
CA PHE A 46 -6.96 -6.16 2.27
C PHE A 46 -6.51 -7.22 1.25
N VAL A 47 -6.55 -8.52 1.59
CA VAL A 47 -6.19 -9.60 0.66
C VAL A 47 -7.27 -9.74 -0.40
N ALA A 48 -8.53 -9.78 0.00
CA ALA A 48 -9.66 -9.79 -0.92
C ALA A 48 -9.66 -8.51 -1.78
N ARG A 49 -9.37 -7.35 -1.17
CA ARG A 49 -9.32 -6.07 -1.88
C ARG A 49 -8.21 -6.03 -2.94
N ILE A 50 -6.99 -6.46 -2.60
CA ILE A 50 -5.89 -6.54 -3.57
C ILE A 50 -6.26 -7.46 -4.73
N ARG A 51 -6.78 -8.66 -4.47
CA ARG A 51 -7.24 -9.57 -5.53
C ARG A 51 -8.32 -8.95 -6.41
N SER A 52 -9.24 -8.16 -5.85
CA SER A 52 -10.25 -7.45 -6.65
C SER A 52 -9.64 -6.38 -7.58
N LEU A 53 -8.48 -5.83 -7.22
CA LEU A 53 -7.81 -4.76 -7.96
C LEU A 53 -6.83 -5.33 -9.00
N THR A 54 -6.18 -6.46 -8.70
CA THR A 54 -5.07 -6.99 -9.50
C THR A 54 -5.32 -8.36 -10.14
N GLY A 55 -6.39 -9.06 -9.74
CA GLY A 55 -6.63 -10.45 -10.11
C GLY A 55 -5.78 -11.42 -9.30
N ASP A 56 -4.61 -11.79 -9.83
CA ASP A 56 -3.76 -12.86 -9.29
C ASP A 56 -2.92 -12.44 -8.06
N GLY A 57 -3.04 -11.18 -7.62
CA GLY A 57 -2.30 -10.65 -6.47
C GLY A 57 -1.22 -9.64 -6.87
N VAL A 58 -0.12 -9.59 -6.13
CA VAL A 58 1.00 -8.67 -6.36
C VAL A 58 2.29 -9.45 -6.56
N ASP A 59 3.22 -8.91 -7.35
CA ASP A 59 4.52 -9.54 -7.61
C ASP A 59 5.41 -9.60 -6.35
N VAL A 60 5.29 -8.57 -5.49
CA VAL A 60 6.12 -8.39 -4.31
C VAL A 60 5.27 -7.88 -3.15
N VAL A 61 5.53 -8.41 -1.96
CA VAL A 61 4.99 -7.91 -0.69
C VAL A 61 6.15 -7.41 0.17
N PHE A 62 5.98 -6.23 0.76
CA PHE A 62 6.90 -5.68 1.74
C PHE A 62 6.18 -5.43 3.06
N ASP A 63 6.61 -6.12 4.11
CA ASP A 63 6.08 -5.97 5.46
C ASP A 63 7.19 -5.49 6.43
N PRO A 64 7.23 -4.19 6.77
CA PRO A 64 8.20 -3.64 7.72
C PRO A 64 7.73 -3.71 9.18
N ILE A 65 6.49 -4.16 9.43
CA ILE A 65 5.95 -4.25 10.80
C ILE A 65 6.65 -5.39 11.53
N GLY A 66 6.97 -6.48 10.80
CA GLY A 66 7.51 -7.70 11.38
C GLY A 66 6.43 -8.38 12.23
N GLY A 67 6.19 -9.66 11.96
CA GLY A 67 5.32 -10.49 12.82
C GLY A 67 5.91 -10.64 14.22
#